data_AF-X0CWK4-F1
#
_entry.id   AF-X0CWK4-F1
#
_cell.length_a   1.000
_cell.length_b   1.000
_cell.length_c   1.000
_cell.angle_alpha   90.00
_cell.angle_beta   90.00
_cell.angle_gamma   90.00
#
_symmetry.space_group_name_H-M   'P 1'
#
loop_
_entity.id
_entity.type
_entity.pdbx_description
1 polymer ?
#
loop_
_entity_poly.entity_id
_entity_poly.type
_entity_poly.pdbx_seq_one_letter_code
_entity_poly.pdbx_strand_id
1 'polypeptide(L)'
;MSAKYGFTKSLREVRFLFCQTSEQSAALRSFITRSYPTMKRNNPNIPILIREAAGTQPKVFARYGSYSISLELLGHTRAISSKSRQY
;
A
#
# COMPACT_ATOMS: atom_id res chain seq x y z
N MET A 1 17.89 7.29 -13.54
CA MET A 1 16.42 7.50 -13.43
C MET A 1 15.99 7.03 -12.05
N SER A 2 15.49 7.94 -11.21
CA SER A 2 15.19 7.67 -9.80
C SER A 2 14.18 6.53 -9.66
N ALA A 3 14.57 5.46 -8.95
CA ALA A 3 13.73 4.31 -8.61
C ALA A 3 12.67 4.69 -7.55
N LYS A 4 11.88 5.74 -7.81
CA LYS A 4 10.84 6.27 -6.89
C LYS A 4 9.81 5.21 -6.46
N TYR A 5 9.69 4.13 -7.22
CA TYR A 5 8.77 3.01 -6.98
C TYR A 5 9.42 1.64 -7.23
N GLY A 6 10.75 1.54 -7.08
CA GLY A 6 11.44 0.25 -7.16
C GLY A 6 11.21 -0.52 -5.87
N PHE A 7 10.54 -1.67 -5.93
CA PHE A 7 10.39 -2.51 -4.75
C PHE A 7 11.70 -3.29 -4.50
N THR A 8 12.07 -3.44 -3.23
CA THR A 8 13.23 -4.28 -2.87
C THR A 8 12.90 -5.74 -3.17
N LYS A 9 13.90 -6.57 -3.54
CA LYS A 9 13.72 -8.01 -3.83
C LYS A 9 13.09 -8.81 -2.67
N SER A 10 13.03 -8.23 -1.47
CA SER A 10 12.40 -8.83 -0.30
C SER A 10 10.88 -8.70 -0.28
N LEU A 11 10.30 -7.77 -1.06
CA LEU A 11 8.87 -7.46 -1.04
C LEU A 11 8.11 -8.48 -1.91
N ARG A 12 7.22 -9.25 -1.28
CA ARG A 12 6.45 -10.31 -1.95
C ARG A 12 5.07 -9.85 -2.39
N GLU A 13 4.40 -9.02 -1.61
CA GLU A 13 3.08 -8.49 -1.96
C GLU A 13 2.84 -7.12 -1.32
N VAL A 14 2.18 -6.23 -2.07
CA VAL A 14 1.64 -4.97 -1.54
C VAL A 14 0.13 -5.02 -1.67
N ARG A 15 -0.58 -4.74 -0.58
CA ARG A 15 -2.04 -4.65 -0.57
C ARG A 15 -2.48 -3.28 -0.06
N PHE A 16 -3.27 -2.59 -0.86
CA PHE A 16 -3.92 -1.34 -0.50
C PHE A 16 -5.35 -1.64 -0.06
N LEU A 17 -5.74 -1.12 1.10
CA LEU A 17 -7.09 -1.15 1.64
C LEU A 17 -7.55 0.29 1.82
N PHE A 18 -8.62 0.69 1.13
CA PHE A 18 -9.16 2.03 1.24
C PHE A 18 -10.66 2.06 0.93
N CYS A 19 -11.31 3.15 1.29
CA CYS A 19 -12.73 3.37 1.03
C CYS A 19 -12.94 4.13 -0.29
N GLN A 20 -13.98 3.79 -1.05
CA GLN A 20 -14.29 4.48 -2.30
C GLN A 20 -14.96 5.84 -2.07
N THR A 21 -15.62 6.03 -0.92
CA THR A 21 -16.47 7.20 -0.66
C THR A 21 -15.96 8.11 0.45
N SER A 22 -15.08 7.65 1.34
CA SER A 22 -14.63 8.49 2.46
C SER A 22 -13.58 9.52 2.03
N GLU A 23 -13.66 10.73 2.59
CA GLU A 23 -12.68 11.79 2.34
C GLU A 23 -11.28 11.44 2.85
N GLN A 24 -11.21 10.71 3.96
CA GLN A 24 -9.94 10.25 4.55
C GLN A 24 -9.10 9.41 3.59
N SER A 25 -9.74 8.75 2.62
CA SER A 25 -9.08 7.87 1.64
C SER A 25 -8.86 8.52 0.27
N ALA A 26 -9.28 9.78 0.07
CA ALA A 26 -9.14 10.50 -1.19
C ALA A 26 -7.67 10.67 -1.62
N ALA A 27 -6.78 10.93 -0.66
CA ALA A 27 -5.35 11.05 -0.89
C ALA A 27 -4.74 9.73 -1.40
N LEU A 28 -5.16 8.60 -0.82
CA LEU A 28 -4.65 7.28 -1.19
C LEU A 28 -5.16 6.86 -2.58
N ARG A 29 -6.41 7.17 -2.92
CA ARG A 29 -7.00 6.96 -4.26
C ARG A 29 -6.25 7.74 -5.35
N SER A 30 -5.97 9.01 -5.08
CA SER A 30 -5.20 9.88 -5.99
C SER A 30 -3.75 9.39 -6.15
N PHE A 31 -3.16 8.88 -5.08
CA PHE A 31 -1.83 8.27 -5.13
C PHE A 31 -1.81 7.02 -6.00
N ILE A 32 -2.74 6.08 -5.79
CA ILE A 32 -2.80 4.83 -6.55
C ILE A 32 -3.02 5.11 -8.04
N THR A 33 -3.98 5.95 -8.41
CA THR A 33 -4.26 6.26 -9.82
C THR A 33 -3.03 6.81 -10.56
N ARG A 34 -2.23 7.65 -9.91
CA ARG A 34 -1.00 8.22 -10.50
C ARG A 34 0.20 7.27 -10.47
N SER A 35 0.39 6.52 -9.39
CA SER A 35 1.60 5.71 -9.15
C SER A 35 1.47 4.25 -9.58
N TYR A 36 0.25 3.72 -9.73
CA TYR A 36 0.03 2.33 -10.10
C TYR A 36 0.62 1.93 -11.46
N PRO A 37 0.51 2.75 -12.53
CA PRO A 37 1.10 2.39 -13.83
C PRO A 37 2.63 2.24 -13.75
N THR A 38 3.30 3.11 -13.00
CA THR A 38 4.76 3.08 -12.83
C THR A 38 5.20 1.95 -11.91
N MET A 39 4.47 1.69 -10.82
CA MET A 39 4.70 0.54 -9.93
C MET A 39 4.58 -0.79 -10.67
N LYS A 40 3.54 -0.96 -11.48
CA LYS A 40 3.28 -2.18 -12.26
C LYS A 40 4.32 -2.39 -13.35
N ARG A 41 4.71 -1.32 -14.06
CA ARG A 41 5.75 -1.38 -15.11
C ARG A 41 7.11 -1.80 -14.54
N ASN A 42 7.45 -1.30 -13.36
CA ASN A 42 8.75 -1.58 -12.75
C ASN A 42 8.83 -2.96 -12.08
N ASN A 43 7.68 -3.55 -11.71
CA ASN A 43 7.64 -4.78 -10.91
C ASN A 43 6.58 -5.75 -11.45
N PRO A 44 6.80 -6.39 -12.62
CA PRO A 44 5.82 -7.29 -13.24
C PRO A 44 5.50 -8.54 -12.42
N ASN A 45 6.43 -8.97 -11.56
CA ASN A 45 6.30 -10.20 -10.78
C ASN A 45 5.69 -9.99 -9.38
N ILE A 46 5.56 -8.75 -8.92
CA ILE A 46 5.08 -8.46 -7.56
C ILE A 46 3.58 -8.16 -7.64
N PRO A 47 2.71 -8.97 -7.00
CA PRO A 47 1.27 -8.70 -6.96
C PRO A 47 0.99 -7.43 -6.14
N ILE A 48 0.38 -6.45 -6.81
CA ILE A 48 -0.17 -5.24 -6.18
C ILE A 48 -1.68 -5.43 -6.07
N LEU A 49 -2.15 -5.74 -4.87
CA LEU A 49 -3.56 -5.98 -4.57
C LEU A 49 -4.22 -4.67 -4.14
N ILE A 50 -5.34 -4.34 -4.76
CA ILE A 50 -6.16 -3.17 -4.42
C ILE A 50 -7.49 -3.72 -3.94
N ARG A 51 -7.84 -3.46 -2.67
CA ARG A 51 -9.09 -3.91 -2.05
C ARG A 51 -9.83 -2.70 -1.52
N GLU A 52 -11.02 -2.48 -2.07
CA GLU A 52 -11.89 -1.40 -1.63
C GLU A 52 -12.84 -1.94 -0.56
N ALA A 53 -12.98 -1.22 0.55
CA ALA A 53 -13.87 -1.57 1.63
C ALA A 53 -14.56 -0.31 2.19
N ALA A 54 -15.89 -0.35 2.27
CA ALA A 54 -16.69 0.77 2.78
C ALA A 54 -16.48 0.94 4.29
N GLY A 55 -16.31 2.18 4.75
CA GLY A 55 -16.19 2.51 6.17
C GLY A 55 -14.84 2.14 6.82
N THR A 56 -13.87 1.63 6.06
CA THR A 56 -12.55 1.29 6.61
C THR A 56 -11.55 2.43 6.45
N GLN A 57 -10.69 2.61 7.45
CA GLN A 57 -9.56 3.52 7.36
C GLN A 57 -8.58 3.09 6.25
N PRO A 58 -7.93 4.04 5.57
CA PRO A 58 -6.92 3.73 4.57
C PRO A 58 -5.72 3.01 5.21
N LYS A 59 -5.45 1.78 4.77
CA LYS A 59 -4.36 0.93 5.24
C LYS A 59 -3.54 0.40 4.07
N VAL A 60 -2.23 0.33 4.25
CA VAL A 60 -1.30 -0.26 3.28
C VAL A 60 -0.58 -1.41 3.94
N PHE A 61 -0.66 -2.58 3.33
CA PHE A 61 0.03 -3.78 3.76
C PHE A 61 1.17 -4.04 2.80
N ALA A 62 2.35 -4.29 3.32
CA ALA A 62 3.50 -4.76 2.57
C ALA A 62 4.03 -6.00 3.25
N ARG A 63 4.03 -7.12 2.53
CA ARG A 63 4.62 -8.36 3.00
C ARG A 63 5.98 -8.56 2.38
N TYR A 64 6.89 -9.01 3.22
CA TYR A 64 8.25 -9.31 2.85
C TYR A 64 8.62 -10.65 3.47
N GLY A 65 8.81 -11.70 2.67
CA GLY A 65 9.16 -13.03 3.20
C GLY A 65 8.40 -13.40 4.49
N SER A 66 9.10 -13.38 5.62
CA SER A 66 8.62 -13.72 6.98
C SER A 66 8.02 -12.55 7.80
N TYR A 67 8.00 -11.31 7.27
CA TYR A 67 7.46 -10.14 7.95
C TYR A 67 6.33 -9.49 7.15
N SER A 68 5.27 -9.09 7.86
CA SER A 68 4.20 -8.25 7.31
C SER A 68 4.19 -6.92 8.04
N ILE A 69 4.13 -5.84 7.27
CA ILE A 69 4.02 -4.48 7.78
C ILE A 69 2.69 -3.93 7.32
N SER A 70 1.91 -3.41 8.25
CA SER A 70 0.72 -2.62 7.97
C SER A 70 0.95 -1.18 8.39
N LEU A 71 0.67 -0.25 7.49
CA LEU A 71 0.62 1.18 7.76
C LEU A 71 -0.83 1.64 7.71
N GLU A 72 -1.32 2.19 8.80
CA GLU A 72 -2.64 2.82 8.85
C GLU A 72 -2.46 4.34 8.72
N LEU A 73 -3.15 4.96 7.77
CA LEU A 73 -3.11 6.41 7.59
C LEU A 73 -4.26 7.02 8.38
N LEU A 74 -3.96 7.52 9.59
CA LEU A 74 -4.88 8.33 10.36
C LEU A 74 -4.71 9.79 9.93
N GLY A 75 -5.75 10.33 9.28
CA GLY A 75 -5.98 11.76 9.05
C GLY A 75 -4.75 12.69 9.00
N HIS A 76 -4.35 13.06 7.80
CA HIS A 76 -3.46 14.16 7.44
C HIS A 76 -1.99 14.14 7.89
N THR A 77 -1.55 13.49 8.98
CA THR A 77 -0.11 13.58 9.37
C THR A 77 0.48 12.38 10.12
N ARG A 78 -0.29 11.36 10.49
CA ARG A 78 0.24 10.23 11.29
C ARG A 78 -0.02 8.88 10.64
N ALA A 79 1.06 8.18 10.32
CA ALA A 79 1.03 6.77 9.96
C ALA A 79 1.37 5.92 11.18
N ILE A 80 0.50 4.97 11.55
CA ILE A 80 0.82 3.96 12.56
C ILE A 80 1.34 2.74 11.82
N SER A 81 2.61 2.39 12.02
CA SER A 81 3.20 1.17 11.49
C SER A 81 3.11 0.04 12.51
N SER A 82 2.30 -0.98 12.21
CA SER A 82 2.29 -2.23 12.96
C SER A 82 3.10 -3.28 12.18
N LYS A 83 4.17 -3.80 12.81
CA LYS A 83 5.01 -4.86 12.24
C LYS A 83 4.64 -6.17 12.93
N SER A 84 3.95 -7.04 12.21
CA SER A 84 3.63 -8.39 12.66
C SER A 84 4.59 -9.39 12.02
N ARG A 85 5.24 -10.20 12.86
CA ARG A 85 6.07 -11.32 12.40
C ARG A 85 5.13 -12.51 12.17
N GLN A 86 5.02 -12.97 10.93
CA GLN A 86 4.31 -14.22 10.65
C GLN A 86 5.29 -15.35 10.98
N TYR A 87 5.00 -16.12 12.03
CA TYR A 87 5.69 -17.36 12.36
C TYR A 87 5.29 -18.46 11.38
#